data_AF-A0A2A2Y0B8-F1
#
_entry.id   AF-A0A2A2Y0B8-F1
#
_cell.length_a   1.000
_cell.length_b   1.000
_cell.length_c   1.000
_cell.angle_alpha   90.00
_cell.angle_beta   90.00
_cell.angle_gamma   90.00
#
_symmetry.space_group_name_H-M   'P 1'
#
loop_
_entity.id
_entity.type
_entity.pdbx_description
1 polymer ?
#
loop_
_entity_poly.entity_id
_entity_poly.type
_entity_poly.pdbx_seq_one_letter_code
_entity_poly.pdbx_strand_id
1 'polypeptide(L)'
;MITTPALPQVPELPDAFPQVLGTQVIGPAYKFTKEDPIVEGALVVQGLGSRILKVQVPPGPQLNQLIAMPFTHYLLWFRSNADWSKGFTPEMRRREYNATYAFTKDLLTRRDTTGKTFFIGHWEGDWYLLPDRNTKADVDPAAAAAMVEWLNVRQEAVDDARAEVPYTRCRVYTYAEVNRVRDAMVEGKKRMANLVVPKLNVDFVSYAAYDCQLLPAAEVTKTLDWLNAQLPPKANLPAKRVFIGECGLSWMACGGDGKVHEEKNREIFTKFLSWRPPLVLYWQVYNNEVVDGKQVGFWLVDNKNKKTPLYETMKELFVQQEDAAKEMRRRTNRLPTFEQMAEFSDNWLAQKGK
;
A
#
# COMPACT_ATOMS: atom_id res chain seq x y z
N MET A 1 -41.87 -13.13 7.87
CA MET A 1 -40.85 -12.18 7.36
C MET A 1 -39.51 -12.66 7.83
N ILE A 2 -38.61 -13.08 6.93
CA ILE A 2 -37.25 -13.46 7.31
C ILE A 2 -36.48 -12.16 7.56
N THR A 3 -36.30 -11.80 8.82
CA THR A 3 -35.42 -10.69 9.22
C THR A 3 -34.00 -11.08 8.83
N THR A 4 -33.49 -10.49 7.75
CA THR A 4 -32.06 -10.60 7.44
C THR A 4 -31.30 -9.96 8.59
N PRO A 5 -30.31 -10.62 9.21
CA PRO A 5 -29.53 -10.02 10.29
C PRO A 5 -28.95 -8.68 9.82
N ALA A 6 -29.03 -7.67 10.67
CA ALA A 6 -28.33 -6.41 10.42
C ALA A 6 -26.84 -6.72 10.20
N LEU A 7 -26.26 -6.17 9.14
CA LEU A 7 -24.84 -6.32 8.87
C LEU A 7 -24.05 -5.63 9.99
N PRO A 8 -22.87 -6.15 10.36
CA PRO A 8 -22.01 -5.49 11.32
C PRO A 8 -21.62 -4.10 10.80
N GLN A 9 -21.61 -3.10 11.67
CA GLN A 9 -21.09 -1.79 11.32
C GLN A 9 -19.63 -1.91 10.89
N VAL A 10 -19.30 -1.25 9.79
CA VAL A 10 -17.92 -1.11 9.34
C VAL A 10 -17.27 -0.07 10.25
N PRO A 11 -16.18 -0.39 10.97
CA PRO A 11 -15.52 0.59 11.83
C PRO A 11 -15.12 1.85 11.05
N GLU A 12 -14.99 2.98 11.72
CA GLU A 12 -14.40 4.15 11.08
C GLU A 12 -12.91 3.91 10.82
N LEU A 13 -12.35 4.59 9.82
CA LEU A 13 -10.95 4.42 9.42
C LEU A 13 -9.96 4.59 10.59
N PRO A 14 -10.12 5.54 11.52
CA PRO A 14 -9.25 5.59 12.68
C PRO A 14 -9.35 4.36 13.57
N ASP A 15 -10.41 3.56 13.54
CA ASP A 15 -10.58 2.37 14.38
C ASP A 15 -10.72 1.11 13.51
N ALA A 16 -9.86 0.98 12.49
CA ALA A 16 -9.94 -0.09 11.51
C ALA A 16 -8.68 -0.95 11.38
N PHE A 17 -7.63 -0.73 12.18
CA PHE A 17 -6.28 -1.22 11.86
C PHE A 17 -5.74 -2.27 12.85
N PRO A 18 -6.09 -3.56 12.71
CA PRO A 18 -5.51 -4.63 13.54
C PRO A 18 -4.01 -4.85 13.26
N GLN A 19 -3.52 -4.41 12.10
CA GLN A 19 -2.12 -4.48 11.69
C GLN A 19 -1.77 -3.24 10.86
N VAL A 20 -0.50 -2.82 10.92
CA VAL A 20 0.02 -1.69 10.13
C VAL A 20 1.29 -2.03 9.34
N LEU A 21 1.91 -3.17 9.61
CA LEU A 21 3.02 -3.68 8.80
C LEU A 21 2.46 -4.77 7.88
N GLY A 22 2.86 -4.76 6.62
CA GLY A 22 2.40 -5.75 5.64
C GLY A 22 3.46 -6.05 4.59
N THR A 23 3.06 -6.83 3.60
CA THR A 23 3.86 -7.12 2.41
C THR A 23 2.94 -7.25 1.19
N GLN A 24 3.51 -7.64 0.06
CA GLN A 24 2.83 -7.61 -1.21
C GLN A 24 3.19 -8.80 -2.09
N VAL A 25 2.39 -8.98 -3.15
CA VAL A 25 2.56 -10.02 -4.16
C VAL A 25 2.47 -9.35 -5.53
N ILE A 26 3.61 -8.94 -6.08
CA ILE A 26 3.70 -8.28 -7.38
C ILE A 26 4.66 -9.03 -8.30
N GLY A 27 4.11 -9.56 -9.39
CA GLY A 27 4.85 -10.25 -10.44
C GLY A 27 5.82 -11.34 -9.95
N PRO A 28 5.41 -12.31 -9.11
CA PRO A 28 6.32 -13.34 -8.62
C PRO A 28 7.07 -14.06 -9.75
N ALA A 29 8.40 -14.16 -9.65
CA ALA A 29 9.22 -14.85 -10.64
C ALA A 29 9.19 -16.39 -10.51
N TYR A 30 8.59 -16.91 -9.45
CA TYR A 30 8.49 -18.34 -9.17
C TYR A 30 7.24 -18.65 -8.34
N LYS A 31 6.90 -19.95 -8.30
CA LYS A 31 5.84 -20.54 -7.49
C LYS A 31 6.19 -22.00 -7.17
N PHE A 32 5.53 -22.59 -6.18
CA PHE A 32 5.79 -23.95 -5.70
C PHE A 32 4.60 -24.90 -5.80
N THR A 33 3.44 -24.40 -6.24
CA THR A 33 2.19 -25.16 -6.37
C THR A 33 1.58 -25.00 -7.76
N LYS A 34 0.41 -25.60 -7.98
CA LYS A 34 -0.35 -25.46 -9.22
C LYS A 34 -1.14 -24.16 -9.30
N GLU A 35 -1.29 -23.44 -8.20
CA GLU A 35 -2.04 -22.18 -8.13
C GLU A 35 -1.44 -21.11 -9.06
N ASP A 36 -2.24 -20.10 -9.38
CA ASP A 36 -1.72 -18.87 -9.98
C ASP A 36 -0.65 -18.25 -9.06
N PRO A 37 0.48 -17.71 -9.56
CA PRO A 37 1.55 -17.18 -8.71
C PRO A 37 1.08 -16.09 -7.73
N ILE A 38 0.12 -15.25 -8.12
CA ILE A 38 -0.43 -14.20 -7.25
C ILE A 38 -1.30 -14.82 -6.16
N VAL A 39 -2.11 -15.82 -6.50
CA VAL A 39 -2.94 -16.55 -5.54
C VAL A 39 -2.08 -17.33 -4.54
N GLU A 40 -1.04 -18.03 -5.03
CA GLU A 40 -0.09 -18.72 -4.16
C GLU A 40 0.62 -17.75 -3.22
N GLY A 41 1.15 -16.65 -3.75
CA GLY A 41 1.79 -15.63 -2.93
C GLY A 41 0.83 -15.07 -1.87
N ALA A 42 -0.44 -14.84 -2.23
CA ALA A 42 -1.46 -14.40 -1.28
C ALA A 42 -1.75 -15.46 -0.19
N LEU A 43 -1.76 -16.76 -0.53
CA LEU A 43 -1.86 -17.83 0.47
C LEU A 43 -0.64 -17.83 1.42
N VAL A 44 0.56 -17.52 0.93
CA VAL A 44 1.75 -17.37 1.78
C VAL A 44 1.62 -16.14 2.68
N VAL A 45 1.13 -15.01 2.17
CA VAL A 45 0.86 -13.78 2.95
C VAL A 45 -0.22 -14.04 4.02
N GLN A 46 -1.25 -14.81 3.70
CA GLN A 46 -2.24 -15.27 4.67
C GLN A 46 -1.61 -16.18 5.74
N GLY A 47 -0.78 -17.15 5.33
CA GLY A 47 -0.08 -18.07 6.24
C GLY A 47 0.98 -17.39 7.12
N LEU A 48 1.49 -16.23 6.69
CA LEU A 48 2.31 -15.33 7.51
C LEU A 48 1.50 -14.69 8.65
N GLY A 49 0.16 -14.70 8.57
CA GLY A 49 -0.73 -14.05 9.53
C GLY A 49 -1.12 -12.62 9.16
N SER A 50 -0.81 -12.18 7.93
CA SER A 50 -1.12 -10.82 7.47
C SER A 50 -2.63 -10.63 7.32
N ARG A 51 -3.09 -9.44 7.67
CA ARG A 51 -4.43 -8.89 7.40
C ARG A 51 -4.41 -7.91 6.24
N ILE A 52 -3.24 -7.64 5.67
CA ILE A 52 -2.99 -6.70 4.59
C ILE A 52 -2.48 -7.46 3.37
N LEU A 53 -3.06 -7.18 2.21
CA LEU A 53 -2.63 -7.70 0.92
C LEU A 53 -2.48 -6.55 -0.08
N LYS A 54 -1.26 -6.28 -0.56
CA LYS A 54 -1.02 -5.40 -1.72
C LYS A 54 -0.76 -6.25 -2.96
N VAL A 55 -1.52 -6.01 -4.03
CA VAL A 55 -1.43 -6.72 -5.31
C VAL A 55 -1.72 -5.78 -6.49
N GLN A 56 -1.23 -6.15 -7.66
CA GLN A 56 -1.81 -5.66 -8.90
C GLN A 56 -3.13 -6.39 -9.14
N VAL A 57 -4.19 -5.67 -9.51
CA VAL A 57 -5.50 -6.28 -9.77
C VAL A 57 -5.34 -7.35 -10.86
N PRO A 58 -5.55 -8.64 -10.55
CA PRO A 58 -5.45 -9.71 -11.53
C PRO A 58 -6.77 -9.85 -12.30
N PRO A 59 -6.86 -10.77 -13.28
CA PRO A 59 -8.14 -11.08 -13.92
C PRO A 59 -9.24 -11.49 -12.93
N GLY A 60 -10.50 -11.31 -13.33
CA GLY A 60 -11.67 -11.48 -12.46
C GLY A 60 -11.72 -12.77 -11.62
N PRO A 61 -11.45 -13.96 -12.19
CA PRO A 61 -11.45 -15.20 -11.41
C PRO A 61 -10.45 -15.19 -10.25
N GLN A 62 -9.21 -14.74 -10.48
CA GLN A 62 -8.19 -14.61 -9.46
C GLN A 62 -8.56 -13.53 -8.44
N LEU A 63 -9.08 -12.38 -8.90
CA LEU A 63 -9.51 -11.30 -7.99
C LEU A 63 -10.60 -11.77 -7.03
N ASN A 64 -11.57 -12.56 -7.52
CA ASN A 64 -12.60 -13.16 -6.68
C ASN A 64 -12.02 -14.08 -5.60
N GLN A 65 -11.01 -14.88 -5.95
CA GLN A 65 -10.32 -15.73 -4.97
C GLN A 65 -9.61 -14.89 -3.90
N LEU A 66 -8.91 -13.82 -4.31
CA LEU A 66 -8.22 -12.93 -3.37
C LEU A 66 -9.19 -12.21 -2.42
N ILE A 67 -10.33 -11.71 -2.94
CA ILE A 67 -11.35 -11.04 -2.12
C ILE A 67 -11.95 -12.00 -1.08
N ALA A 68 -12.13 -13.28 -1.45
CA ALA A 68 -12.65 -14.30 -0.54
C ALA A 68 -11.69 -14.66 0.61
N MET A 69 -10.39 -14.35 0.49
CA MET A 69 -9.41 -14.58 1.56
C MET A 69 -9.67 -13.67 2.78
N PRO A 70 -9.24 -14.05 4.00
CA PRO A 70 -9.59 -13.34 5.23
C PRO A 70 -8.69 -12.11 5.53
N PHE A 71 -8.23 -11.42 4.48
CA PHE A 71 -7.61 -10.10 4.65
C PHE A 71 -8.67 -9.05 4.98
N THR A 72 -8.25 -8.02 5.70
CA THR A 72 -9.10 -6.88 6.05
C THR A 72 -8.74 -5.64 5.24
N HIS A 73 -7.49 -5.52 4.77
CA HIS A 73 -7.01 -4.38 3.97
C HIS A 73 -6.42 -4.89 2.65
N TYR A 74 -6.93 -4.35 1.55
CA TYR A 74 -6.50 -4.67 0.19
C TYR A 74 -5.96 -3.40 -0.46
N LEU A 75 -4.70 -3.40 -0.86
CA LEU A 75 -4.14 -2.35 -1.67
C LEU A 75 -4.02 -2.86 -3.10
N LEU A 76 -4.74 -2.21 -4.00
CA LEU A 76 -4.98 -2.67 -5.35
C LEU A 76 -4.37 -1.67 -6.33
N TRP A 77 -3.35 -2.09 -7.06
CA TRP A 77 -2.98 -1.36 -8.28
C TRP A 77 -3.98 -1.66 -9.37
N PHE A 78 -4.89 -0.72 -9.56
CA PHE A 78 -5.97 -0.80 -10.54
C PHE A 78 -5.61 0.01 -11.78
N ARG A 79 -5.71 -0.63 -12.95
CA ARG A 79 -5.41 -0.04 -14.25
C ARG A 79 -6.60 -0.23 -15.18
N SER A 80 -7.20 0.86 -15.65
CA SER A 80 -8.17 0.87 -16.75
C SER A 80 -7.51 1.11 -18.10
N ASN A 81 -6.53 2.02 -18.16
CA ASN A 81 -5.53 2.17 -19.22
C ASN A 81 -4.36 3.06 -18.72
N ALA A 82 -3.22 3.08 -19.41
CA ALA A 82 -2.04 3.87 -19.03
C ALA A 82 -1.65 4.94 -20.06
N ASP A 83 -2.50 5.18 -21.07
CA ASP A 83 -2.17 6.00 -22.24
C ASP A 83 -2.41 7.51 -22.02
N TRP A 84 -2.28 7.99 -20.78
CA TRP A 84 -2.57 9.39 -20.41
C TRP A 84 -1.34 10.30 -20.46
N SER A 85 -0.11 9.77 -20.51
CA SER A 85 1.13 10.55 -20.38
C SER A 85 1.37 11.56 -21.51
N LYS A 86 0.66 11.44 -22.64
CA LYS A 86 0.70 12.36 -23.79
C LYS A 86 -0.47 13.35 -23.83
N GLY A 87 -1.23 13.43 -22.74
CA GLY A 87 -2.43 14.26 -22.63
C GLY A 87 -3.66 13.44 -22.22
N PHE A 88 -4.61 14.11 -21.59
CA PHE A 88 -5.81 13.48 -21.05
C PHE A 88 -7.06 14.00 -21.75
N THR A 89 -7.55 13.23 -22.72
CA THR A 89 -8.71 13.64 -23.54
C THR A 89 -10.03 13.44 -22.80
N PRO A 90 -11.12 14.12 -23.20
CA PRO A 90 -12.46 13.88 -22.63
C PRO A 90 -12.91 12.41 -22.73
N GLU A 91 -12.55 11.71 -23.82
CA GLU A 91 -12.82 10.28 -23.98
C GLU A 91 -12.05 9.43 -22.97
N MET A 92 -10.76 9.74 -22.74
CA MET A 92 -9.96 9.06 -21.72
C MET A 92 -10.55 9.29 -20.33
N ARG A 93 -10.92 10.54 -20.00
CA ARG A 93 -11.61 10.88 -18.75
C ARG A 93 -12.86 10.05 -18.55
N ARG A 94 -13.75 9.99 -19.57
CA ARG A 94 -15.00 9.20 -19.49
C ARG A 94 -14.73 7.71 -19.26
N ARG A 95 -13.76 7.12 -19.97
CA ARG A 95 -13.40 5.71 -19.81
C ARG A 95 -12.80 5.42 -18.44
N GLU A 96 -11.89 6.27 -17.95
CA GLU A 96 -11.29 6.13 -16.63
C GLU A 96 -12.33 6.25 -15.51
N TYR A 97 -13.21 7.25 -15.62
CA TYR A 97 -14.34 7.43 -14.70
C TYR A 97 -15.21 6.18 -14.65
N ASN A 98 -15.73 5.73 -15.81
CA ASN A 98 -16.65 4.60 -15.88
C ASN A 98 -16.03 3.31 -15.33
N ALA A 99 -14.77 3.04 -15.66
CA ALA A 99 -14.08 1.85 -15.19
C ALA A 99 -13.85 1.88 -13.66
N THR A 100 -13.40 3.02 -13.13
CA THR A 100 -13.15 3.19 -11.69
C THR A 100 -14.44 3.16 -10.89
N TYR A 101 -15.49 3.82 -11.38
CA TYR A 101 -16.81 3.83 -10.76
C TYR A 101 -17.41 2.42 -10.73
N ALA A 102 -17.39 1.70 -11.86
CA ALA A 102 -17.92 0.34 -11.95
C ALA A 102 -17.17 -0.63 -11.02
N PHE A 103 -15.83 -0.54 -10.99
CA PHE A 103 -15.02 -1.35 -10.10
C PHE A 103 -15.31 -1.06 -8.62
N THR A 104 -15.44 0.21 -8.26
CA THR A 104 -15.76 0.63 -6.88
C THR A 104 -17.15 0.17 -6.46
N LYS A 105 -18.13 0.32 -7.36
CA LYS A 105 -19.52 -0.12 -7.12
C LYS A 105 -19.62 -1.64 -6.95
N ASP A 106 -18.86 -2.42 -7.73
CA ASP A 106 -18.76 -3.87 -7.53
C ASP A 106 -18.27 -4.17 -6.11
N LEU A 107 -17.15 -3.57 -5.67
CA LEU A 107 -16.62 -3.77 -4.32
C LEU A 107 -17.62 -3.37 -3.22
N LEU A 108 -18.34 -2.26 -3.36
CA LEU A 108 -19.29 -1.76 -2.36
C LEU A 108 -20.56 -2.62 -2.25
N THR A 109 -20.97 -3.30 -3.32
CA THR A 109 -22.25 -4.06 -3.36
C THR A 109 -22.10 -5.53 -2.99
N ARG A 110 -20.90 -6.07 -3.09
CA ARG A 110 -20.57 -7.48 -2.81
C ARG A 110 -20.74 -7.90 -1.36
N ARG A 111 -21.25 -9.11 -1.11
CA ARG A 111 -21.39 -9.63 0.27
C ARG A 111 -20.06 -10.04 0.88
N ASP A 112 -19.17 -10.65 0.10
CA ASP A 112 -17.85 -11.12 0.51
C ASP A 112 -16.86 -9.98 0.80
N THR A 113 -17.23 -8.73 0.48
CA THR A 113 -16.43 -7.54 0.83
C THR A 113 -16.72 -6.99 2.23
N THR A 114 -17.70 -7.55 2.95
CA THR A 114 -18.14 -7.03 4.26
C THR A 114 -16.98 -6.93 5.26
N GLY A 115 -16.83 -5.78 5.91
CA GLY A 115 -15.79 -5.48 6.90
C GLY A 115 -14.40 -5.19 6.32
N LYS A 116 -14.22 -5.28 4.99
CA LYS A 116 -12.93 -5.04 4.32
C LYS A 116 -12.74 -3.57 3.98
N THR A 117 -11.48 -3.20 3.77
CA THR A 117 -11.02 -1.89 3.32
C THR A 117 -10.21 -2.07 2.05
N PHE A 118 -10.55 -1.32 1.01
CA PHE A 118 -9.85 -1.31 -0.27
C PHE A 118 -9.21 0.05 -0.50
N PHE A 119 -7.94 0.03 -0.89
CA PHE A 119 -7.18 1.19 -1.33
C PHE A 119 -6.86 0.98 -2.80
N ILE A 120 -7.38 1.84 -3.67
CA ILE A 120 -7.22 1.75 -5.12
C ILE A 120 -6.18 2.78 -5.54
N GLY A 121 -5.07 2.33 -6.10
CA GLY A 121 -3.99 3.22 -6.53
C GLY A 121 -3.27 2.73 -7.77
N HIS A 122 -2.03 3.18 -7.92
CA HIS A 122 -1.14 2.89 -9.04
C HIS A 122 0.30 2.68 -8.56
N TRP A 123 1.14 2.20 -9.47
CA TRP A 123 2.57 2.05 -9.23
C TRP A 123 3.28 3.42 -9.29
N GLU A 124 4.22 3.69 -8.39
CA GLU A 124 5.31 4.67 -8.51
C GLU A 124 5.17 5.76 -9.61
N GLY A 125 4.44 6.83 -9.29
CA GLY A 125 4.02 7.84 -10.26
C GLY A 125 5.14 8.66 -10.88
N ASP A 126 6.27 8.87 -10.19
CA ASP A 126 7.41 9.55 -10.80
C ASP A 126 7.99 8.74 -11.97
N TRP A 127 7.89 7.40 -11.94
CA TRP A 127 8.32 6.56 -13.07
C TRP A 127 7.39 6.60 -14.28
N TYR A 128 6.14 7.02 -14.10
CA TYR A 128 5.27 7.36 -15.22
C TYR A 128 5.64 8.70 -15.87
N LEU A 129 6.14 9.64 -15.06
CA LEU A 129 6.35 11.03 -15.46
C LEU A 129 7.77 11.32 -15.95
N LEU A 130 8.77 10.58 -15.47
CA LEU A 130 10.16 10.78 -15.84
C LEU A 130 10.48 10.05 -17.15
N PRO A 131 10.94 10.76 -18.20
CA PRO A 131 11.28 10.15 -19.48
C PRO A 131 12.41 9.13 -19.28
N ASP A 132 12.20 7.89 -19.76
CA ASP A 132 13.11 6.75 -19.60
C ASP A 132 13.58 6.53 -18.15
N ARG A 133 12.77 6.94 -17.16
CA ARG A 133 13.12 6.91 -15.73
C ARG A 133 14.38 7.70 -15.39
N ASN A 134 14.73 8.70 -16.21
CA ASN A 134 15.91 9.54 -16.01
C ASN A 134 15.72 10.51 -14.84
N THR A 135 16.34 10.23 -13.70
CA THR A 135 16.26 11.04 -12.48
C THR A 135 16.99 12.39 -12.56
N LYS A 136 17.75 12.64 -13.64
CA LYS A 136 18.34 13.97 -13.91
C LYS A 136 17.36 14.91 -14.62
N ALA A 137 16.35 14.37 -15.28
CA ALA A 137 15.32 15.17 -15.93
C ALA A 137 14.33 15.71 -14.89
N ASP A 138 13.66 16.80 -15.26
CA ASP A 138 12.45 17.29 -14.59
C ASP A 138 11.21 16.67 -15.24
N VAL A 139 10.15 16.53 -14.46
CA VAL A 139 8.82 16.15 -14.97
C VAL A 139 8.31 17.24 -15.93
N ASP A 140 7.82 16.82 -17.10
CA ASP A 140 7.10 17.69 -18.04
C ASP A 140 5.80 18.21 -17.39
N PRO A 141 5.59 19.54 -17.31
CA PRO A 141 4.36 20.12 -16.79
C PRO A 141 3.07 19.62 -17.48
N ALA A 142 3.10 19.29 -18.77
CA ALA A 142 1.93 18.77 -19.47
C ALA A 142 1.59 17.34 -19.02
N ALA A 143 2.60 16.49 -18.84
CA ALA A 143 2.43 15.15 -18.28
C ALA A 143 1.94 15.21 -16.83
N ALA A 144 2.47 16.14 -16.01
CA ALA A 144 1.99 16.37 -14.66
C ALA A 144 0.52 16.79 -14.63
N ALA A 145 0.10 17.71 -15.52
CA ALA A 145 -1.30 18.12 -15.64
C ALA A 145 -2.22 16.95 -16.05
N ALA A 146 -1.78 16.11 -16.98
CA ALA A 146 -2.52 14.92 -17.37
C ALA A 146 -2.66 13.91 -16.21
N MET A 147 -1.63 13.74 -15.38
CA MET A 147 -1.71 12.91 -14.17
C MET A 147 -2.67 13.49 -13.13
N VAL A 148 -2.71 14.81 -12.95
CA VAL A 148 -3.68 15.47 -12.06
C VAL A 148 -5.11 15.13 -12.49
N GLU A 149 -5.43 15.27 -13.79
CA GLU A 149 -6.75 14.91 -14.32
C GLU A 149 -7.04 13.41 -14.13
N TRP A 150 -6.07 12.54 -14.44
CA TRP A 150 -6.21 11.10 -14.30
C TRP A 150 -6.49 10.65 -12.86
N LEU A 151 -5.82 11.23 -11.87
CA LEU A 151 -6.01 10.88 -10.47
C LEU A 151 -7.28 11.50 -9.88
N ASN A 152 -7.61 12.74 -10.24
CA ASN A 152 -8.83 13.39 -9.74
C ASN A 152 -10.10 12.76 -10.31
N VAL A 153 -10.13 12.33 -11.59
CA VAL A 153 -11.29 11.61 -12.12
C VAL A 153 -11.51 10.25 -11.45
N ARG A 154 -10.45 9.57 -11.03
CA ARG A 154 -10.56 8.33 -10.26
C ARG A 154 -11.13 8.58 -8.86
N GLN A 155 -10.71 9.66 -8.20
CA GLN A 155 -11.29 10.05 -6.93
C GLN A 155 -12.78 10.41 -7.08
N GLU A 156 -13.14 11.21 -8.09
CA GLU A 156 -14.52 11.57 -8.41
C GLU A 156 -15.39 10.32 -8.57
N ALA A 157 -14.93 9.35 -9.37
CA ALA A 157 -15.61 8.09 -9.58
C ALA A 157 -15.81 7.27 -8.29
N VAL A 158 -14.84 7.29 -7.37
CA VAL A 158 -14.96 6.63 -6.06
C VAL A 158 -15.94 7.36 -5.16
N ASP A 159 -15.88 8.69 -5.11
CA ASP A 159 -16.77 9.50 -4.28
C ASP A 159 -18.23 9.36 -4.74
N ASP A 160 -18.48 9.37 -6.05
CA ASP A 160 -19.82 9.18 -6.62
C ASP A 160 -20.36 7.77 -6.37
N ALA A 161 -19.52 6.73 -6.52
CA ALA A 161 -19.92 5.36 -6.18
C ALA A 161 -20.25 5.18 -4.69
N ARG A 162 -19.50 5.85 -3.80
CA ARG A 162 -19.75 5.86 -2.35
C ARG A 162 -21.01 6.63 -1.98
N ALA A 163 -21.33 7.70 -2.71
CA ALA A 163 -22.56 8.46 -2.51
C ALA A 163 -23.79 7.67 -2.95
N GLU A 164 -23.68 6.89 -4.03
CA GLU A 164 -24.78 6.08 -4.55
C GLU A 164 -25.03 4.79 -3.77
N VAL A 165 -23.97 4.13 -3.30
CA VAL A 165 -24.08 2.89 -2.50
C VAL A 165 -23.80 3.24 -1.05
N PRO A 166 -24.85 3.41 -0.20
CA PRO A 166 -24.64 3.76 1.20
C PRO A 166 -23.70 2.75 1.87
N TYR A 167 -22.81 3.30 2.68
CA TYR A 167 -21.58 2.70 3.20
C TYR A 167 -21.80 1.52 4.18
N THR A 168 -22.49 0.46 3.76
CA THR A 168 -22.97 -0.58 4.69
C THR A 168 -22.11 -1.84 4.71
N ARG A 169 -21.11 -1.99 3.84
CA ARG A 169 -20.37 -3.26 3.68
C ARG A 169 -18.88 -3.14 3.81
N CYS A 170 -18.24 -2.33 2.99
CA CYS A 170 -16.80 -2.18 2.96
C CYS A 170 -16.42 -0.70 2.86
N ARG A 171 -15.13 -0.43 3.02
CA ARG A 171 -14.53 0.88 2.78
C ARG A 171 -13.77 0.85 1.47
N VAL A 172 -13.92 1.88 0.63
CA VAL A 172 -13.09 2.07 -0.57
C VAL A 172 -12.49 3.47 -0.54
N TYR A 173 -11.17 3.55 -0.72
CA TYR A 173 -10.38 4.77 -0.77
C TYR A 173 -9.47 4.76 -2.00
N THR A 174 -9.05 5.93 -2.47
CA THR A 174 -7.97 6.02 -3.45
C THR A 174 -6.62 6.37 -2.81
N TYR A 175 -5.54 6.06 -3.51
CA TYR A 175 -4.24 6.67 -3.23
C TYR A 175 -3.46 6.97 -4.50
N ALA A 176 -2.60 7.98 -4.40
CA ALA A 176 -1.57 8.28 -5.39
C ALA A 176 -0.21 7.80 -4.86
N GLU A 177 0.58 7.08 -5.66
CA GLU A 177 1.88 6.57 -5.24
C GLU A 177 3.04 7.43 -5.78
N VAL A 178 3.90 7.93 -4.90
CA VAL A 178 5.12 8.71 -5.23
C VAL A 178 6.37 7.89 -4.91
N ASN A 179 7.51 8.22 -5.52
CA ASN A 179 8.75 7.45 -5.33
C ASN A 179 10.05 8.26 -5.47
N ARG A 180 9.98 9.56 -5.77
CA ARG A 180 11.14 10.48 -5.83
C ARG A 180 10.94 11.74 -4.98
N VAL A 181 10.51 11.56 -3.74
CA VAL A 181 10.13 12.67 -2.83
C VAL A 181 11.35 13.50 -2.45
N ARG A 182 12.50 12.86 -2.19
CA ARG A 182 13.73 13.56 -1.78
C ARG A 182 14.29 14.45 -2.87
N ASP A 183 14.16 14.04 -4.14
CA ASP A 183 14.52 14.88 -5.30
C ASP A 183 13.78 16.22 -5.26
N ALA A 184 12.50 16.22 -4.92
CA ALA A 184 11.69 17.43 -4.82
C ALA A 184 12.03 18.25 -3.58
N MET A 185 12.07 17.59 -2.42
CA MET A 185 12.23 18.24 -1.12
C MET A 185 13.60 18.91 -0.96
N VAL A 186 14.68 18.28 -1.43
CA VAL A 186 16.05 18.73 -1.13
C VAL A 186 16.76 19.30 -2.33
N GLU A 187 16.55 18.73 -3.52
CA GLU A 187 17.19 19.23 -4.75
C GLU A 187 16.32 20.27 -5.48
N GLY A 188 15.06 20.47 -5.06
CA GLY A 188 14.13 21.39 -5.71
C GLY A 188 13.66 20.93 -7.09
N LYS A 189 13.84 19.65 -7.44
CA LYS A 189 13.45 19.10 -8.74
C LYS A 189 11.93 19.05 -8.91
N LYS A 190 11.48 19.07 -10.17
CA LYS A 190 10.08 18.90 -10.52
C LYS A 190 9.71 17.42 -10.49
N ARG A 191 8.82 17.04 -9.58
CA ARG A 191 8.39 15.66 -9.33
C ARG A 191 6.89 15.59 -9.09
N MET A 192 6.35 14.38 -9.02
CA MET A 192 4.96 14.17 -8.66
C MET A 192 4.62 14.82 -7.31
N ALA A 193 5.52 14.69 -6.33
CA ALA A 193 5.31 15.18 -4.97
C ALA A 193 5.05 16.69 -4.85
N ASN A 194 5.65 17.54 -5.71
CA ASN A 194 5.45 19.00 -5.67
C ASN A 194 4.65 19.55 -6.86
N LEU A 195 4.53 18.83 -7.99
CA LEU A 195 3.75 19.31 -9.14
C LEU A 195 2.32 18.77 -9.20
N VAL A 196 2.11 17.55 -8.69
CA VAL A 196 0.86 16.80 -8.82
C VAL A 196 0.13 16.73 -7.48
N VAL A 197 0.77 16.20 -6.42
CA VAL A 197 0.14 15.96 -5.11
C VAL A 197 -0.61 17.19 -4.55
N PRO A 198 -0.08 18.43 -4.62
CA PRO A 198 -0.80 19.63 -4.17
C PRO A 198 -2.10 19.96 -4.89
N LYS A 199 -2.38 19.30 -6.02
CA LYS A 199 -3.58 19.52 -6.85
C LYS A 199 -4.55 18.33 -6.81
N LEU A 200 -4.28 17.33 -5.97
CA LEU A 200 -5.08 16.13 -5.88
C LEU A 200 -6.13 16.23 -4.78
N ASN A 201 -7.27 15.61 -5.01
CA ASN A 201 -8.30 15.34 -3.99
C ASN A 201 -8.25 13.88 -3.48
N VAL A 202 -7.15 13.16 -3.70
CA VAL A 202 -7.02 11.74 -3.30
C VAL A 202 -7.20 11.54 -1.79
N ASP A 203 -7.69 10.36 -1.39
CA ASP A 203 -7.84 10.03 0.03
C ASP A 203 -6.47 9.88 0.72
N PHE A 204 -5.51 9.21 0.07
CA PHE A 204 -4.17 8.96 0.62
C PHE A 204 -3.05 9.16 -0.39
N VAL A 205 -1.81 9.21 0.12
CA VAL A 205 -0.59 9.09 -0.67
C VAL A 205 0.20 7.88 -0.19
N SER A 206 0.59 7.04 -1.12
CA SER A 206 1.53 5.93 -0.93
C SER A 206 2.93 6.43 -1.28
N TYR A 207 3.94 6.04 -0.52
CA TYR A 207 5.33 6.38 -0.83
C TYR A 207 6.18 5.11 -0.95
N ALA A 208 6.70 4.85 -2.15
CA ALA A 208 7.78 3.89 -2.36
C ALA A 208 9.10 4.54 -1.91
N ALA A 209 9.48 4.28 -0.67
CA ALA A 209 10.38 5.13 0.13
C ALA A 209 11.86 4.75 0.01
N TYR A 210 12.26 4.14 -1.12
CA TYR A 210 13.63 3.66 -1.33
C TYR A 210 14.69 4.79 -1.31
N ASP A 211 14.31 6.01 -1.69
CA ASP A 211 15.19 7.20 -1.70
C ASP A 211 15.43 7.81 -0.31
N CYS A 212 14.69 7.39 0.73
CA CYS A 212 14.89 7.88 2.10
C CYS A 212 15.08 6.79 3.18
N GLN A 213 14.75 5.52 2.91
CA GLN A 213 14.73 4.46 3.93
C GLN A 213 16.08 4.22 4.66
N LEU A 214 17.19 4.57 4.03
CA LEU A 214 18.54 4.44 4.61
C LEU A 214 19.02 5.70 5.35
N LEU A 215 18.24 6.78 5.34
CA LEU A 215 18.58 8.00 6.08
C LEU A 215 18.35 7.82 7.59
N PRO A 216 18.94 8.71 8.42
CA PRO A 216 18.61 8.80 9.85
C PRO A 216 17.11 9.03 10.08
N ALA A 217 16.58 8.52 11.20
CA ALA A 217 15.15 8.62 11.52
C ALA A 217 14.61 10.06 11.46
N ALA A 218 15.37 11.04 11.94
CA ALA A 218 14.98 12.45 11.89
C ALA A 218 14.81 12.98 10.44
N GLU A 219 15.61 12.52 9.49
CA GLU A 219 15.47 12.90 8.07
C GLU A 219 14.30 12.18 7.40
N VAL A 220 14.03 10.93 7.79
CA VAL A 220 12.81 10.21 7.37
C VAL A 220 11.57 10.95 7.85
N THR A 221 11.50 11.33 9.14
CA THR A 221 10.41 12.13 9.70
C THR A 221 10.20 13.42 8.93
N LYS A 222 11.26 14.22 8.70
CA LYS A 222 11.16 15.46 7.93
C LYS A 222 10.64 15.23 6.51
N THR A 223 11.03 14.13 5.87
CA THR A 223 10.59 13.78 4.51
C THR A 223 9.10 13.44 4.49
N LEU A 224 8.62 12.67 5.47
CA LEU A 224 7.20 12.32 5.58
C LEU A 224 6.32 13.51 5.97
N ASP A 225 6.79 14.38 6.87
CA ASP A 225 6.11 15.62 7.22
C ASP A 225 5.98 16.54 6.01
N TRP A 226 7.07 16.71 5.25
CA TRP A 226 7.07 17.53 4.04
C TRP A 226 6.10 16.98 2.98
N LEU A 227 6.11 15.67 2.75
CA LEU A 227 5.20 15.02 1.79
C LEU A 227 3.74 15.14 2.24
N ASN A 228 3.45 14.90 3.52
CA ASN A 228 2.09 15.01 4.05
C ASN A 228 1.57 16.45 3.97
N ALA A 229 2.44 17.44 4.12
CA ALA A 229 2.09 18.85 3.93
C ALA A 229 1.79 19.24 2.48
N GLN A 230 2.19 18.42 1.49
CA GLN A 230 1.83 18.66 0.08
C GLN A 230 0.36 18.33 -0.19
N LEU A 231 -0.30 17.57 0.68
CA LEU A 231 -1.68 17.14 0.45
C LEU A 231 -2.69 18.22 0.88
N PRO A 232 -3.63 18.63 0.01
CA PRO A 232 -4.76 19.47 0.42
C PRO A 232 -5.59 18.78 1.51
N PRO A 233 -6.08 19.48 2.55
CA PRO A 233 -6.89 18.84 3.59
C PRO A 233 -8.15 18.20 3.00
N LYS A 234 -8.56 17.04 3.55
CA LYS A 234 -9.75 16.33 3.11
C LYS A 234 -10.62 15.97 4.31
N ALA A 235 -11.90 16.36 4.27
CA ALA A 235 -12.83 16.13 5.36
C ALA A 235 -13.03 14.63 5.65
N ASN A 236 -13.33 14.29 6.91
CA ASN A 236 -13.61 12.93 7.37
C ASN A 236 -12.45 11.92 7.19
N LEU A 237 -11.23 12.42 6.99
CA LEU A 237 -10.00 11.62 6.98
C LEU A 237 -9.02 12.15 8.03
N PRO A 238 -8.11 11.31 8.54
CA PRO A 238 -7.07 11.74 9.48
C PRO A 238 -6.15 12.79 8.85
N ALA A 239 -5.45 13.57 9.69
CA ALA A 239 -4.46 14.55 9.21
C ALA A 239 -3.26 13.88 8.52
N LYS A 240 -2.84 12.70 9.01
CA LYS A 240 -1.80 11.87 8.39
C LYS A 240 -2.42 10.95 7.35
N ARG A 241 -2.12 11.21 6.08
CA ARG A 241 -2.65 10.46 4.93
C ARG A 241 -1.54 9.91 4.02
N VAL A 242 -0.29 10.05 4.43
CA VAL A 242 0.86 9.37 3.80
C VAL A 242 1.08 8.02 4.46
N PHE A 243 1.29 6.97 3.68
CA PHE A 243 1.75 5.66 4.16
C PHE A 243 2.92 5.15 3.31
N ILE A 244 3.68 4.19 3.83
CA ILE A 244 4.81 3.59 3.11
C ILE A 244 4.29 2.44 2.26
N GLY A 245 4.23 2.67 0.96
CA GLY A 245 3.73 1.71 -0.02
C GLY A 245 4.73 0.63 -0.37
N GLU A 246 6.02 0.95 -0.29
CA GLU A 246 7.14 0.05 -0.57
C GLU A 246 8.37 0.48 0.22
N CYS A 247 9.04 -0.49 0.81
CA CYS A 247 10.36 -0.34 1.41
C CYS A 247 11.04 -1.71 1.53
N GLY A 248 12.31 -1.68 1.87
CA GLY A 248 13.11 -2.84 2.20
C GLY A 248 14.40 -2.92 1.41
N LEU A 249 15.25 -3.85 1.81
CA LEU A 249 16.49 -4.21 1.14
C LEU A 249 16.39 -5.65 0.66
N SER A 250 16.97 -5.90 -0.51
CA SER A 250 17.08 -7.25 -1.04
C SER A 250 18.13 -8.09 -0.32
N TRP A 251 18.01 -9.41 -0.49
CA TRP A 251 18.99 -10.40 -0.08
C TRP A 251 20.40 -10.05 -0.55
N MET A 252 20.55 -9.67 -1.83
CA MET A 252 21.85 -9.25 -2.38
C MET A 252 22.38 -7.97 -1.74
N ALA A 253 21.54 -6.96 -1.49
CA ALA A 253 21.96 -5.74 -0.79
C ALA A 253 22.41 -6.00 0.66
N CYS A 254 22.02 -7.14 1.22
CA CYS A 254 22.40 -7.60 2.56
C CYS A 254 23.54 -8.64 2.52
N GLY A 255 24.28 -8.76 1.41
CA GLY A 255 25.42 -9.67 1.29
C GLY A 255 25.03 -11.15 1.23
N GLY A 256 23.76 -11.46 1.02
CA GLY A 256 23.24 -12.82 1.03
C GLY A 256 23.15 -13.46 2.41
N ASP A 257 23.12 -12.65 3.47
CA ASP A 257 23.04 -13.09 4.86
C ASP A 257 21.64 -12.81 5.43
N GLY A 258 20.98 -13.86 5.94
CA GLY A 258 19.62 -13.76 6.46
C GLY A 258 19.50 -12.98 7.76
N LYS A 259 20.54 -12.97 8.60
CA LYS A 259 20.57 -12.18 9.83
C LYS A 259 20.73 -10.70 9.50
N VAL A 260 21.68 -10.35 8.63
CA VAL A 260 21.86 -8.96 8.17
C VAL A 260 20.61 -8.44 7.45
N HIS A 261 19.98 -9.30 6.63
CA HIS A 261 18.73 -8.98 5.96
C HIS A 261 17.59 -8.68 6.94
N GLU A 262 17.43 -9.48 8.00
CA GLU A 262 16.44 -9.22 9.04
C GLU A 262 16.74 -7.93 9.80
N GLU A 263 17.97 -7.75 10.26
CA GLU A 263 18.37 -6.62 11.11
C GLU A 263 18.16 -5.29 10.39
N LYS A 264 18.64 -5.17 9.14
CA LYS A 264 18.50 -3.93 8.36
C LYS A 264 17.06 -3.63 8.00
N ASN A 265 16.27 -4.62 7.59
CA ASN A 265 14.87 -4.40 7.25
C ASN A 265 14.03 -4.08 8.50
N ARG A 266 14.32 -4.70 9.64
CA ARG A 266 13.69 -4.35 10.92
C ARG A 266 13.99 -2.92 11.35
N GLU A 267 15.23 -2.44 11.17
CA GLU A 267 15.58 -1.02 11.39
C GLU A 267 14.82 -0.07 10.44
N ILE A 268 14.65 -0.45 9.17
CA ILE A 268 13.84 0.31 8.22
C ILE A 268 12.38 0.41 8.70
N PHE A 269 11.81 -0.71 9.16
CA PHE A 269 10.44 -0.73 9.68
C PHE A 269 10.28 0.18 10.90
N THR A 270 11.16 0.11 11.90
CA THR A 270 11.05 0.96 13.10
C THR A 270 11.18 2.44 12.76
N LYS A 271 12.08 2.82 11.83
CA LYS A 271 12.19 4.21 11.37
C LYS A 271 10.88 4.73 10.79
N PHE A 272 10.22 3.96 9.91
CA PHE A 272 8.93 4.37 9.35
C PHE A 272 7.79 4.34 10.36
N LEU A 273 7.71 3.29 11.19
CA LEU A 273 6.67 3.14 12.21
C LEU A 273 6.74 4.24 13.29
N SER A 274 7.92 4.80 13.55
CA SER A 274 8.09 5.93 14.48
C SER A 274 7.30 7.18 14.07
N TRP A 275 7.06 7.37 12.76
CA TRP A 275 6.22 8.47 12.25
C TRP A 275 4.72 8.19 12.38
N ARG A 276 4.34 6.96 12.76
CA ARG A 276 2.95 6.51 12.93
C ARG A 276 2.10 6.60 11.64
N PRO A 277 2.58 6.08 10.49
CA PRO A 277 1.79 6.04 9.26
C PRO A 277 0.63 5.04 9.37
N PRO A 278 -0.40 5.16 8.50
CA PRO A 278 -1.46 4.15 8.36
C PRO A 278 -0.94 2.74 8.07
N LEU A 279 0.07 2.63 7.20
CA LEU A 279 0.65 1.37 6.74
C LEU A 279 2.15 1.50 6.46
N VAL A 280 2.89 0.41 6.63
CA VAL A 280 4.25 0.19 6.15
C VAL A 280 4.31 -1.15 5.42
N LEU A 281 4.68 -1.13 4.15
CA LEU A 281 4.68 -2.34 3.31
C LEU A 281 6.10 -2.70 2.86
N TYR A 282 6.52 -3.91 3.21
CA TYR A 282 7.77 -4.51 2.75
C TYR A 282 7.60 -5.08 1.35
N TRP A 283 8.51 -4.74 0.45
CA TRP A 283 8.63 -5.40 -0.85
C TRP A 283 9.59 -6.59 -0.72
N GLN A 284 9.19 -7.86 -0.87
CA GLN A 284 7.85 -8.46 -1.00
C GLN A 284 7.88 -9.98 -0.68
N VAL A 285 6.76 -10.73 -0.79
CA VAL A 285 6.74 -12.16 -0.38
C VAL A 285 7.64 -13.07 -1.24
N TYR A 286 7.55 -12.93 -2.55
CA TYR A 286 8.32 -13.68 -3.55
C TYR A 286 9.05 -12.69 -4.45
N ASN A 287 10.29 -12.99 -4.81
CA ASN A 287 11.07 -12.06 -5.62
C ASN A 287 10.51 -11.96 -7.05
N ASN A 288 10.55 -10.75 -7.60
CA ASN A 288 10.23 -10.43 -8.99
C ASN A 288 11.44 -9.83 -9.74
N GLU A 289 12.50 -9.46 -9.02
CA GLU A 289 13.68 -8.78 -9.56
C GLU A 289 14.76 -9.80 -9.96
N VAL A 290 14.87 -10.12 -11.24
CA VAL A 290 15.86 -11.05 -11.78
C VAL A 290 16.80 -10.30 -12.74
N VAL A 291 18.08 -10.27 -12.42
CA VAL A 291 19.13 -9.60 -13.22
C VAL A 291 20.13 -10.66 -13.67
N ASP A 292 20.36 -10.76 -14.99
CA ASP A 292 21.24 -11.75 -15.59
C ASP A 292 20.98 -13.20 -15.12
N GLY A 293 19.69 -13.55 -14.98
CA GLY A 293 19.23 -14.85 -14.48
C GLY A 293 19.42 -15.08 -12.98
N LYS A 294 19.98 -14.11 -12.24
CA LYS A 294 20.18 -14.18 -10.79
C LYS A 294 19.06 -13.42 -10.06
N GLN A 295 18.57 -14.04 -9.00
CA GLN A 295 17.57 -13.42 -8.13
C GLN A 295 18.22 -12.33 -7.29
N VAL A 296 17.68 -11.11 -7.33
CA VAL A 296 18.11 -10.00 -6.45
C VAL A 296 17.68 -10.26 -5.01
N GLY A 297 16.46 -10.79 -4.84
CA GLY A 297 16.01 -11.41 -3.60
C GLY A 297 15.33 -10.46 -2.62
N PHE A 298 14.40 -9.63 -3.06
CA PHE A 298 13.49 -8.90 -2.16
C PHE A 298 12.49 -9.81 -1.41
N TRP A 299 12.68 -11.13 -1.41
CA TRP A 299 11.71 -12.10 -0.93
C TRP A 299 11.58 -12.13 0.60
N LEU A 300 10.46 -12.70 1.07
CA LEU A 300 10.36 -13.30 2.41
C LEU A 300 10.54 -14.83 2.34
N VAL A 301 10.18 -15.44 1.21
CA VAL A 301 10.38 -16.86 0.90
C VAL A 301 11.17 -16.97 -0.40
N ASP A 302 12.36 -17.55 -0.34
CA ASP A 302 13.28 -17.61 -1.48
C ASP A 302 12.82 -18.57 -2.58
N ASN A 303 13.53 -18.59 -3.71
CA ASN A 303 13.24 -19.46 -4.86
C ASN A 303 13.51 -20.96 -4.61
N LYS A 304 13.90 -21.33 -3.38
CA LYS A 304 14.06 -22.72 -2.90
C LYS A 304 13.04 -23.06 -1.82
N ASN A 305 12.00 -22.24 -1.69
CA ASN A 305 10.92 -22.37 -0.70
C ASN A 305 11.43 -22.29 0.76
N LYS A 306 12.52 -21.54 1.00
CA LYS A 306 13.04 -21.28 2.35
C LYS A 306 12.60 -19.91 2.84
N LYS A 307 12.05 -19.88 4.05
CA LYS A 307 11.67 -18.65 4.75
C LYS A 307 12.92 -17.94 5.26
N THR A 308 12.98 -16.63 5.07
CA THR A 308 14.03 -15.78 5.64
C THR A 308 13.80 -15.56 7.14
N PRO A 309 14.82 -15.17 7.93
CA PRO A 309 14.59 -14.76 9.32
C PRO A 309 13.61 -13.58 9.44
N LEU A 310 13.58 -12.67 8.45
CA LEU A 310 12.61 -11.58 8.38
C LEU A 310 11.15 -12.09 8.29
N TYR A 311 10.91 -13.19 7.58
CA TYR A 311 9.58 -13.83 7.55
C TYR A 311 9.12 -14.20 8.96
N GLU A 312 9.98 -14.81 9.76
CA GLU A 312 9.61 -15.21 11.13
C GLU A 312 9.44 -13.99 12.04
N THR A 313 10.27 -12.95 11.91
CA THR A 313 10.06 -11.67 12.62
C THR A 313 8.70 -11.05 12.30
N MET A 314 8.32 -10.96 11.03
CA MET A 314 7.01 -10.42 10.63
C MET A 314 5.86 -11.29 11.13
N LYS A 315 6.00 -12.62 11.06
CA LYS A 315 5.01 -13.58 11.56
C LYS A 315 4.72 -13.38 13.04
N GLU A 316 5.78 -13.29 13.85
CA GLU A 316 5.64 -13.05 15.28
C GLU A 316 5.02 -11.69 15.57
N LEU A 317 5.45 -10.63 14.88
CA LEU A 317 4.83 -9.31 15.04
C LEU A 317 3.33 -9.35 14.72
N PHE A 318 2.91 -10.05 13.68
CA PHE A 318 1.50 -10.14 13.29
C PHE A 318 0.63 -10.85 14.33
N VAL A 319 1.17 -11.86 15.01
CA VAL A 319 0.51 -12.47 16.17
C VAL A 319 0.35 -11.45 17.29
N GLN A 320 1.41 -10.71 17.59
CA GLN A 320 1.45 -9.71 18.67
C GLN A 320 0.52 -8.53 18.40
N GLN A 321 0.47 -8.03 17.16
CA GLN A 321 -0.46 -7.00 16.72
C GLN A 321 -1.92 -7.45 16.90
N GLU A 322 -2.21 -8.70 16.55
CA GLU A 322 -3.58 -9.22 16.65
C GLU A 322 -4.03 -9.41 18.11
N ASP A 323 -3.13 -9.83 18.99
CA ASP A 323 -3.42 -9.93 20.42
C ASP A 323 -3.58 -8.54 21.06
N ALA A 324 -2.76 -7.57 20.69
CA ALA A 324 -2.91 -6.18 21.10
C ALA A 324 -4.25 -5.58 20.62
N ALA A 325 -4.64 -5.85 19.37
CA ALA A 325 -5.90 -5.39 18.80
C ALA A 325 -7.12 -5.99 19.52
N LYS A 326 -7.11 -7.30 19.79
CA LYS A 326 -8.16 -7.97 20.57
C LYS A 326 -8.27 -7.39 21.98
N GLU A 327 -7.16 -7.16 22.65
CA GLU A 327 -7.15 -6.60 23.99
C GLU A 327 -7.69 -5.17 24.01
N MET A 328 -7.31 -4.35 23.04
CA MET A 328 -7.86 -2.99 22.92
C MET A 328 -9.37 -3.02 22.68
N ARG A 329 -9.84 -3.90 21.79
CA ARG A 329 -11.27 -4.08 21.53
C ARG A 329 -12.03 -4.54 22.76
N ARG A 330 -11.46 -5.46 23.55
CA ARG A 330 -12.06 -5.92 24.81
C ARG A 330 -12.21 -4.78 25.83
N ARG A 331 -11.22 -3.88 25.92
CA ARG A 331 -11.20 -2.77 26.89
C ARG A 331 -12.06 -1.58 26.48
N THR A 332 -12.10 -1.27 25.18
CA THR A 332 -12.62 0.01 24.67
C THR A 332 -13.79 -0.14 23.72
N ASN A 333 -14.16 -1.37 23.37
CA ASN A 333 -15.16 -1.69 22.35
C ASN A 333 -14.86 -1.12 20.95
N ARG A 334 -13.62 -0.66 20.69
CA ARG A 334 -13.13 -0.22 19.38
C ARG A 334 -11.85 -0.98 19.00
N LEU A 335 -11.62 -1.15 17.70
CA LEU A 335 -10.31 -1.61 17.22
C LEU A 335 -9.28 -0.49 17.41
N PRO A 336 -7.98 -0.82 17.38
CA PRO A 336 -6.93 0.17 17.45
C PRO A 336 -6.89 1.11 16.25
N THR A 337 -6.40 2.32 16.53
CA THR A 337 -5.92 3.23 15.50
C THR A 337 -4.62 2.78 14.89
N PHE A 338 -4.38 3.22 13.66
CA PHE A 338 -3.10 2.96 13.02
C PHE A 338 -1.95 3.58 13.81
N GLU A 339 -2.15 4.70 14.50
CA GLU A 339 -1.13 5.33 15.35
C GLU A 339 -0.80 4.46 16.55
N GLN A 340 -1.82 3.93 17.24
CA GLN A 340 -1.64 3.02 18.37
C GLN A 340 -0.99 1.70 17.95
N MET A 341 -1.36 1.17 16.78
CA MET A 341 -0.78 -0.07 16.29
C MET A 341 0.64 0.13 15.76
N ALA A 342 0.95 1.29 15.16
CA ALA A 342 2.31 1.66 14.76
C ALA A 342 3.21 1.86 15.99
N GLU A 343 2.69 2.47 17.05
CA GLU A 343 3.39 2.57 18.34
C GLU A 343 3.79 1.22 18.91
N PHE A 344 2.80 0.33 19.00
CA PHE A 344 3.00 -1.01 19.50
C PHE A 344 4.08 -1.74 18.68
N SER A 345 3.98 -1.64 17.35
CA SER A 345 4.86 -2.35 16.42
C SER A 345 6.30 -1.83 16.47
N ASP A 346 6.47 -0.51 16.51
CA ASP A 346 7.77 0.15 16.67
C ASP A 346 8.47 -0.32 17.96
N ASN A 347 7.78 -0.22 19.09
CA ASN A 347 8.28 -0.65 20.39
C ASN A 347 8.65 -2.14 20.41
N TRP A 348 7.80 -3.00 19.84
CA TRP A 348 8.04 -4.45 19.80
C TRP A 348 9.28 -4.80 18.96
N LEU A 349 9.38 -4.24 17.75
CA LEU A 349 10.52 -4.48 16.85
C LEU A 349 11.84 -3.92 17.39
N ALA A 350 11.79 -2.79 18.10
CA ALA A 350 12.95 -2.19 18.75
C ALA A 350 13.48 -3.03 19.93
N GLN A 351 12.60 -3.78 20.62
CA GLN A 351 12.99 -4.67 21.72
C GLN A 351 13.56 -6.00 21.23
N LYS A 352 13.05 -6.56 20.12
CA LYS A 352 13.49 -7.86 19.58
C LYS A 352 14.98 -7.92 19.18
N GLY A 353 15.61 -6.78 18.93
CA GLY A 353 17.03 -6.69 18.58
C GLY A 353 17.98 -6.34 19.72
N LYS A 354 17.45 -6.19 20.95
CA LYS A 354 18.25 -6.04 22.18
C LYS A 354 18.32 -7.39 22.88
#